data_AF-A0A1Z5L942-F1
#
_entry.id   AF-A0A1Z5L942-F1
#
_cell.length_a   1.000
_cell.length_b   1.000
_cell.length_c   1.000
_cell.angle_alpha   90.00
_cell.angle_beta   90.00
_cell.angle_gamma   90.00
#
_symmetry.space_group_name_H-M   'P 1'
#
loop_
_entity.id
_entity.type
_entity.pdbx_description
1 polymer ?
#
loop_
_entity_poly.entity_id
_entity_poly.type
_entity_poly.pdbx_seq_one_letter_code
_entity_poly.pdbx_strand_id
1 'polypeptide(L)'
;MYAFGFNCGNPLNPARDFAPRVFMAVAGWGNNVFMHEGRCWFWVPVVAPILGGIMGCWIYKLLIQNHFQWLAVQRRRSSSQETRCLVSEEPQA
;
A
#
# COMPACT_ATOMS: atom_id res chain seq x y z
N MET A 1 -12.54 -8.36 8.11
CA MET A 1 -13.24 -8.29 6.81
C MET A 1 -14.77 -8.17 6.99
N TYR A 2 -15.30 -7.61 8.09
CA TYR A 2 -16.72 -7.74 8.43
C TYR A 2 -17.62 -6.58 7.94
N ALA A 3 -17.08 -5.40 7.62
CA ALA A 3 -17.91 -4.24 7.26
C ALA A 3 -18.18 -4.09 5.74
N PHE A 4 -17.20 -4.41 4.87
CA PHE A 4 -17.32 -4.19 3.41
C PHE A 4 -17.09 -5.44 2.56
N GLY A 5 -16.94 -6.62 3.18
CA GLY A 5 -16.64 -7.87 2.47
C GLY A 5 -17.76 -8.35 1.54
N PHE A 6 -19.02 -8.07 1.87
CA PHE A 6 -20.17 -8.53 1.10
C PHE A 6 -20.38 -7.78 -0.24
N ASN A 7 -19.85 -6.56 -0.37
CA ASN A 7 -20.04 -5.76 -1.58
C ASN A 7 -19.20 -6.27 -2.76
N CYS A 8 -17.89 -6.52 -2.52
CA CYS A 8 -16.95 -6.90 -3.59
C CYS A 8 -15.94 -8.00 -3.20
N GLY A 9 -16.08 -8.65 -2.04
CA GLY A 9 -15.14 -9.69 -1.60
C GLY A 9 -13.81 -9.16 -1.05
N ASN A 10 -13.71 -7.85 -0.81
CA ASN A 10 -12.52 -7.14 -0.32
C ASN A 10 -11.25 -7.36 -1.17
N PRO A 11 -11.27 -7.00 -2.46
CA PRO A 11 -10.16 -7.22 -3.37
C PRO A 11 -9.15 -6.07 -3.23
N LEU A 12 -8.45 -5.99 -2.10
CA LEU A 12 -7.43 -4.95 -1.85
C LEU A 12 -6.10 -5.25 -2.54
N ASN A 13 -5.90 -6.48 -3.02
CA ASN A 13 -4.65 -6.91 -3.61
C ASN A 13 -4.90 -7.46 -5.02
N PRO A 14 -4.32 -6.85 -6.06
CA PRO A 14 -4.52 -7.30 -7.43
C PRO A 14 -4.07 -8.76 -7.64
N ALA A 15 -2.98 -9.19 -6.99
CA ALA A 15 -2.48 -10.56 -7.10
C ALA A 15 -3.40 -11.59 -6.44
N ARG A 16 -4.07 -11.20 -5.35
CA ARG A 16 -5.02 -12.05 -4.59
C ARG A 16 -6.27 -12.38 -5.40
N ASP A 17 -6.64 -11.51 -6.33
CA ASP A 17 -7.78 -11.73 -7.23
C ASP A 17 -7.36 -12.29 -8.59
N PHE A 18 -6.19 -11.91 -9.12
CA PHE A 18 -5.76 -12.33 -10.46
C PHE A 18 -5.25 -13.78 -10.49
N ALA A 19 -4.41 -14.20 -9.54
CA ALA A 19 -3.83 -15.54 -9.52
C ALA A 19 -4.87 -16.68 -9.49
N PRO A 20 -5.86 -16.68 -8.58
CA PRO A 20 -6.89 -17.73 -8.58
C PRO A 20 -7.77 -17.69 -9.83
N ARG A 21 -7.98 -16.51 -10.46
CA ARG A 21 -8.74 -16.40 -11.71
C ARG A 21 -8.00 -17.02 -12.90
N VAL A 22 -6.69 -16.79 -13.01
CA VAL A 22 -5.86 -17.43 -14.03
C VAL A 22 -5.82 -18.94 -13.81
N PHE A 23 -5.65 -19.40 -12.56
CA PHE A 23 -5.69 -20.82 -12.24
C PHE A 23 -7.00 -21.48 -12.68
N MET A 24 -8.14 -20.88 -12.34
CA MET A 24 -9.47 -21.40 -12.72
C MET A 24 -9.68 -21.37 -14.24
N ALA A 25 -9.17 -20.35 -14.95
CA ALA A 25 -9.24 -20.30 -16.40
C ALA A 25 -8.45 -21.46 -17.06
N VAL A 26 -7.25 -21.76 -16.54
CA VAL A 26 -6.41 -22.89 -17.00
C VAL A 26 -7.00 -24.24 -16.58
N ALA A 27 -7.67 -24.31 -15.42
CA ALA A 27 -8.31 -25.51 -14.90
C ALA A 27 -9.59 -25.93 -15.66
N GLY A 28 -9.90 -25.28 -16.79
CA GLY A 28 -10.99 -25.67 -17.68
C GLY A 28 -12.30 -24.91 -17.46
N TRP A 29 -12.36 -23.96 -16.52
CA TRP A 29 -13.54 -23.09 -16.33
C TRP A 29 -13.67 -22.01 -17.43
N GLY A 30 -12.62 -21.82 -18.24
CA GLY A 30 -12.61 -20.96 -19.43
C GLY A 30 -12.62 -19.46 -19.11
N ASN A 31 -12.92 -18.64 -20.13
CA ASN A 31 -12.89 -17.17 -20.01
C ASN A 31 -14.02 -16.59 -19.14
N ASN A 32 -15.01 -17.41 -18.77
CA ASN A 32 -16.12 -16.99 -17.92
C ASN A 32 -15.66 -16.57 -16.51
N VAL A 33 -14.44 -16.92 -16.07
CA VAL A 33 -13.88 -16.55 -14.76
C VAL A 33 -13.50 -15.05 -14.70
N PHE A 34 -13.26 -14.43 -15.85
CA PHE A 34 -12.93 -13.01 -15.97
C PHE A 34 -14.16 -12.13 -16.20
N MET A 35 -15.29 -12.74 -16.53
CA MET A 35 -16.57 -12.06 -16.79
C MET A 35 -17.54 -12.28 -15.64
N HIS A 36 -18.18 -11.21 -15.18
CA HIS A 36 -19.32 -11.29 -14.27
C HIS A 36 -20.49 -10.57 -14.95
N GLU A 37 -21.59 -11.27 -15.21
CA GLU A 37 -22.79 -10.73 -15.88
C GLU A 37 -22.50 -10.01 -17.21
N GLY A 38 -21.61 -10.57 -18.05
CA GLY A 38 -21.24 -9.99 -19.34
C GLY A 38 -20.32 -8.77 -19.26
N ARG A 39 -19.87 -8.38 -18.05
CA ARG A 39 -18.90 -7.30 -17.84
C ARG A 39 -17.57 -7.88 -17.39
N CYS A 40 -16.46 -7.37 -17.93
CA CYS A 40 -15.12 -7.70 -17.44
C CYS A 40 -15.01 -7.24 -15.98
N TRP A 41 -15.05 -8.15 -15.01
CA TRP A 41 -14.97 -7.77 -13.59
C TRP A 41 -13.52 -7.77 -13.10
N PHE A 42 -12.60 -8.42 -13.84
CA PHE A 42 -11.20 -8.57 -13.44
C PHE A 42 -10.40 -7.26 -13.36
N TRP A 43 -10.81 -6.19 -14.06
CA TRP A 43 -10.07 -4.92 -14.06
C TRP A 43 -10.35 -4.09 -12.80
N VAL A 44 -11.54 -4.20 -12.21
CA VAL A 44 -11.94 -3.49 -10.99
C VAL A 44 -10.99 -3.81 -9.80
N PRO A 45 -10.74 -5.09 -9.45
CA PRO A 45 -9.83 -5.44 -8.36
C PRO A 45 -8.35 -5.18 -8.70
N VAL A 46 -8.03 -4.81 -9.95
CA VAL A 46 -6.67 -4.42 -10.34
C VAL A 46 -6.48 -2.92 -10.22
N VAL A 47 -7.38 -2.14 -10.82
CA VAL A 47 -7.26 -0.67 -10.91
C VAL A 47 -7.68 0.01 -9.60
N ALA A 48 -8.77 -0.44 -8.98
CA ALA A 48 -9.31 0.22 -7.79
C ALA A 48 -8.34 0.20 -6.59
N PRO A 49 -7.61 -0.90 -6.30
CA PRO A 49 -6.65 -0.89 -5.19
C PRO A 49 -5.41 -0.05 -5.45
N ILE A 50 -4.96 0.03 -6.70
CA ILE A 50 -3.82 0.88 -7.08
C ILE A 50 -4.20 2.35 -6.86
N LEU A 51 -5.34 2.78 -7.40
CA LEU A 51 -5.83 4.15 -7.22
C LEU A 51 -6.14 4.46 -5.75
N GLY A 52 -6.80 3.53 -5.05
CA GLY A 52 -7.11 3.66 -3.63
C GLY A 52 -5.85 3.73 -2.76
N GLY A 53 -4.82 2.96 -3.09
CA GLY A 53 -3.51 3.01 -2.41
C GLY A 53 -2.80 4.34 -2.60
N ILE A 54 -2.78 4.87 -3.83
CA ILE A 54 -2.17 6.18 -4.13
C ILE A 54 -2.93 7.29 -3.38
N MET A 55 -4.25 7.31 -3.47
CA MET A 55 -5.08 8.29 -2.78
C MET A 55 -4.94 8.19 -1.25
N GLY A 56 -4.97 6.98 -0.69
CA GLY A 56 -4.77 6.76 0.74
C GLY A 56 -3.40 7.23 1.21
N CYS A 57 -2.35 7.01 0.41
CA CYS A 57 -1.01 7.50 0.71
C CYS A 57 -0.96 9.03 0.73
N TRP A 58 -1.59 9.70 -0.24
CA TRP A 58 -1.70 11.16 -0.25
C TRP A 58 -2.46 11.70 0.97
N ILE A 59 -3.59 11.10 1.33
CA ILE A 59 -4.37 11.48 2.51
C ILE A 59 -3.53 11.33 3.78
N TYR A 60 -2.80 10.21 3.93
CA TYR A 60 -1.89 9.99 5.05
C TYR A 60 -0.80 11.08 5.12
N LYS A 61 -0.21 11.42 3.97
CA LYS A 61 0.83 12.45 3.91
C LYS A 61 0.32 13.84 4.32
N LEU A 62 -0.86 14.22 3.81
CA LEU A 62 -1.45 15.53 4.07
C LEU A 62 -1.94 15.68 5.52
N LEU A 63 -2.63 14.67 6.04
CA LEU A 63 -3.28 14.76 7.36
C LEU A 63 -2.34 14.41 8.51
N ILE A 64 -1.52 13.38 8.35
CA ILE A 64 -0.70 12.85 9.45
C ILE A 64 0.75 13.28 9.28
N GLN A 65 1.37 12.94 8.15
CA GLN A 65 2.81 13.16 7.98
C GLN A 65 3.16 14.65 8.05
N ASN A 66 2.34 15.53 7.48
CA ASN A 66 2.62 16.97 7.52
C ASN A 66 2.57 17.54 8.95
N HIS A 67 1.75 16.98 9.83
CA HIS A 67 1.62 17.39 11.22
C HIS A 67 2.68 16.74 12.12
N PHE A 68 3.03 15.48 11.85
CA PHE A 68 3.98 14.71 12.66
C PHE A 68 5.44 14.90 12.23
N GLN A 69 5.71 15.41 11.02
CA GLN A 69 7.08 15.63 10.54
C GLN A 69 7.87 16.55 11.45
N TRP A 70 7.21 17.50 12.14
CA TRP A 70 7.90 18.43 13.03
C TRP A 70 8.62 17.69 14.17
N LEU A 71 8.00 16.65 14.73
CA LEU A 71 8.60 15.81 15.77
C LEU A 71 9.71 14.91 15.21
N ALA A 72 9.50 14.35 14.02
CA ALA A 72 10.50 13.48 13.38
C ALA A 72 11.76 14.27 12.93
N VAL A 73 11.58 15.50 12.44
CA VAL A 73 12.66 16.41 12.06
C VAL A 73 13.47 16.84 13.29
N GLN A 74 12.81 17.16 14.41
CA GLN A 74 13.51 17.49 15.65
C GLN A 74 14.34 16.32 16.19
N ARG A 75 13.77 15.11 16.19
CA ARG A 75 14.49 13.90 16.62
C ARG A 75 15.72 13.59 15.75
N ARG A 76 15.62 13.78 14.42
CA ARG A 76 16.78 13.65 13.53
C ARG A 76 17.86 14.69 13.81
N ARG A 77 17.48 15.94 14.10
CA ARG A 77 18.43 17.01 14.42
C ARG A 77 19.18 16.76 15.73
N SER A 78 18.51 16.27 16.78
CA SER A 78 19.19 16.00 18.05
C SER A 78 20.20 14.84 17.92
N SER A 79 19.79 13.73 17.29
CA SER A 79 20.69 12.59 17.03
C SER A 79 21.88 12.98 16.16
N SER A 80 21.68 13.79 15.12
CA SER A 80 22.79 14.23 14.24
C SER A 80 23.77 15.17 14.95
N GLN A 81 23.31 15.96 15.93
CA GLN A 81 24.20 16.80 16.73
C GLN A 81 24.95 15.99 17.78
N GLU A 82 24.28 15.06 18.46
CA GLU A 82 24.90 14.18 19.44
C GLU A 82 26.03 13.36 18.80
N THR A 83 25.80 12.76 17.64
CA THR A 83 26.85 12.06 16.89
C THR A 83 27.99 13.00 16.46
N ARG A 84 27.69 14.26 16.09
CA ARG A 84 28.72 15.22 15.69
C ARG A 84 29.60 15.63 16.86
N CYS A 85 29.02 15.81 18.04
CA CYS A 85 29.76 16.11 19.27
C CYS A 85 30.66 14.93 19.68
N LEU A 86 30.17 13.70 19.59
CA LEU A 86 30.95 12.50 19.93
C LEU A 86 32.13 12.27 18.97
N VAL A 87 31.97 12.55 17.68
CA VAL A 87 33.06 12.47 16.69
C VAL A 87 34.13 13.55 16.90
N SER A 88 33.75 14.76 17.35
CA SER A 88 34.71 15.81 17.66
C SER A 88 35.47 15.59 18.98
N GLU A 89 34.95 14.74 19.87
CA GLU A 89 35.57 14.38 21.15
C GLU A 89 36.48 13.16 21.05
N GLU A 90 36.53 12.45 19.91
CA GLU A 90 37.59 11.47 19.68
C GLU A 90 38.93 12.22 19.51
N PRO A 91 39.88 12.10 20.45
CA PRO A 91 41.21 12.61 20.23
C PRO A 91 41.82 11.79 19.10
N GLN A 92 42.31 12.46 18.05
CA GLN A 92 43.06 11.80 16.99
C GLN A 92 44.28 11.14 17.63
N ALA A 93 44.20 9.82 17.82
CA ALA A 93 45.28 8.97 18.30
C ALA A 93 46.35 8.78 17.22
#